data_AF-A0A962PBB0-F1
#
_entry.id   AF-A0A962PBB0-F1
#
_cell.length_a   1.000
_cell.length_b   1.000
_cell.length_c   1.000
_cell.angle_alpha   90.00
_cell.angle_beta   90.00
_cell.angle_gamma   90.00
#
_symmetry.space_group_name_H-M   'P 1'
#
loop_
_entity.id
_entity.type
_entity.pdbx_description
1 polymer ?
#
loop_
_entity_poly.entity_id
_entity_poly.type
_entity_poly.pdbx_seq_one_letter_code
_entity_poly.pdbx_strand_id
1 'polypeptide(L)'
;MLDRTSPLRGSVPKLLLAGLLALLVFYALSQPRVSFGEGHPYDSQSYFHMAQQVAAGQPVEELRPFASRVALPWLVGKLFPDHLMTGFTVLNLAFGAGGLILLGLYLREFLRSDALILALLILAVSSPNFPFRFVFYLPAYADPAALFFMLLLLVLNRRITGLDAKSALFLGAIGFIGVLFRELVFCAVLLVCFCQAAKLRRQFPFMELRSLKTILLATVPLLATLAGIVLANALVVSTGDYRYQVQMLGVVNQLLQKTSIYPLAWCTAFGVLPGIILLRLNRRMLVFLGTHQDVLLYLLGMALVAATAGFHTDRLVFWAYPAVLVLFGRVMETLPWSDTDRLRKVLFFAPLIVVQALAFRIFLPIPDDVNGALQNPGAAPMLVFSVYGDAANLGQLYAASMLPGDRLVLLSQFVLAAAWFGLVIGIGSGPGRDGKKIPGA
;
A
#
# COMPACT_ATOMS: atom_id res chain seq x y z
N MET A 1 -16.59 -0.72 31.24
CA MET A 1 -16.02 0.42 31.97
C MET A 1 -14.76 -0.06 32.66
N LEU A 2 -13.59 0.18 32.07
CA LEU A 2 -12.29 -0.18 32.66
C LEU A 2 -11.46 1.09 32.78
N ASP A 3 -10.80 1.19 33.92
CA ASP A 3 -10.13 2.34 34.53
C ASP A 3 -9.17 3.07 33.57
N ARG A 4 -9.27 4.40 33.54
CA ARG A 4 -8.61 5.32 32.59
C ARG A 4 -7.37 6.02 33.17
N THR A 5 -6.79 5.53 34.26
CA THR A 5 -5.88 6.31 35.12
C THR A 5 -4.39 5.88 35.10
N SER A 6 -3.89 5.33 34.00
CA SER A 6 -2.44 5.07 33.85
C SER A 6 -1.68 6.33 33.37
N PRO A 7 -0.70 6.87 34.13
CA PRO A 7 0.06 8.06 33.76
C PRO A 7 0.97 7.87 32.53
N LEU A 8 1.27 6.63 32.14
CA LEU A 8 2.08 6.32 30.95
C LEU A 8 1.29 6.39 29.62
N ARG A 9 -0.05 6.50 29.66
CA ARG A 9 -0.89 6.53 28.45
C ARG A 9 -0.79 7.83 27.65
N GLY A 10 -0.36 8.93 28.28
CA GLY A 10 -0.28 10.25 27.63
C GLY A 10 1.03 10.52 26.88
N SER A 11 2.15 9.90 27.26
CA SER A 11 3.48 10.23 26.70
C SER A 11 3.82 9.42 25.45
N VAL A 12 3.47 8.13 25.40
CA VAL A 12 3.81 7.24 24.28
C VAL A 12 3.23 7.73 22.94
N PRO A 13 1.93 8.09 22.83
CA PRO A 13 1.40 8.62 21.58
C PRO A 13 2.06 9.94 21.15
N LYS A 14 2.44 10.80 22.12
CA LYS A 14 3.15 12.06 21.83
C LYS A 14 4.55 11.80 21.28
N LEU A 15 5.29 10.86 21.87
CA LEU A 15 6.63 10.48 21.41
C LEU A 15 6.59 9.86 20.01
N LEU A 16 5.62 8.98 19.75
CA LEU A 16 5.44 8.39 18.43
C LEU A 16 5.03 9.45 17.39
N LEU A 17 4.19 10.42 17.75
CA LEU A 17 3.83 11.52 16.86
C LEU A 17 5.03 12.40 16.56
N ALA A 18 5.83 12.73 17.58
CA ALA A 18 7.08 13.45 17.39
C ALA A 18 8.05 12.68 16.49
N GLY A 19 8.16 11.36 16.67
CA GLY A 19 8.97 10.49 15.82
C GLY A 19 8.48 10.46 14.36
N LEU A 20 7.18 10.41 14.13
CA LEU A 20 6.58 10.52 12.80
C LEU A 20 6.96 11.86 12.15
N LEU A 21 6.78 12.97 12.85
CA LEU A 21 7.14 14.30 12.35
C LEU A 21 8.64 14.43 12.07
N ALA A 22 9.48 13.90 12.96
CA ALA A 22 10.93 13.90 12.79
C ALA A 22 11.35 13.11 11.55
N LEU A 23 10.72 11.96 11.26
CA LEU A 23 10.98 11.20 10.04
C LEU A 23 10.58 11.96 8.77
N LEU A 24 9.43 12.66 8.80
CA LEU A 24 9.01 13.50 7.66
C LEU A 24 10.02 14.60 7.37
N VAL A 25 10.51 15.29 8.41
CA VAL A 25 11.54 16.33 8.29
C VAL A 25 12.85 15.71 7.79
N PHE A 26 13.26 14.57 8.35
CA PHE A 26 14.45 13.85 7.89
C PHE A 26 14.38 13.56 6.40
N TYR A 27 13.28 12.96 5.90
CA TYR A 27 13.13 12.66 4.47
C TYR A 27 13.14 13.90 3.59
N ALA A 28 12.48 14.98 4.01
CA ALA A 28 12.49 16.24 3.27
C ALA A 28 13.90 16.83 3.12
N LEU A 29 14.78 16.61 4.11
CA LEU A 29 16.14 17.15 4.12
C LEU A 29 17.18 16.20 3.51
N SER A 30 16.97 14.90 3.60
CA SER A 30 17.98 13.89 3.29
C SER A 30 17.77 13.16 1.97
N GLN A 31 16.58 13.24 1.35
CA GLN A 31 16.26 12.49 0.14
C GLN A 31 16.63 13.30 -1.11
N PRO A 32 17.69 12.96 -1.84
CA PRO A 32 17.95 13.58 -3.14
C PRO A 32 16.90 13.14 -4.16
N ARG A 33 16.69 13.99 -5.16
CA ARG A 33 15.94 13.64 -6.37
C ARG A 33 16.74 12.65 -7.19
N VAL A 34 16.05 11.79 -7.92
CA VAL A 34 16.66 10.91 -8.92
C VAL A 34 17.43 11.74 -9.96
N SER A 35 18.60 11.27 -10.39
CA SER A 35 19.42 11.99 -11.37
C SER A 35 19.07 11.61 -12.82
N PHE A 36 18.54 10.41 -13.03
CA PHE A 36 18.18 9.89 -14.35
C PHE A 36 17.03 10.67 -15.00
N GLY A 37 17.11 10.85 -16.33
CA GLY A 37 16.09 11.56 -17.10
C GLY A 37 15.86 13.00 -16.63
N GLU A 38 16.92 13.71 -16.23
CA GLU A 38 16.87 15.08 -15.68
C GLU A 38 15.97 15.22 -14.43
N GLY A 39 15.80 14.13 -13.67
CA GLY A 39 14.91 14.09 -12.51
C GLY A 39 13.48 13.63 -12.80
N HIS A 40 13.21 13.18 -14.02
CA HIS A 40 11.90 12.73 -14.49
C HIS A 40 11.95 11.37 -15.19
N PRO A 41 12.47 10.31 -14.57
CA PRO A 41 12.55 9.01 -15.22
C PRO A 41 11.16 8.36 -15.36
N TYR A 42 11.05 7.45 -16.33
CA TYR A 42 9.92 6.54 -16.48
C TYR A 42 8.55 7.25 -16.60
N ASP A 43 7.59 6.88 -15.74
CA ASP A 43 6.25 7.45 -15.71
C ASP A 43 6.24 8.94 -15.37
N SER A 44 7.27 9.41 -14.66
CA SER A 44 7.41 10.80 -14.27
C SER A 44 7.59 11.75 -15.44
N GLN A 45 8.29 11.31 -16.49
CA GLN A 45 8.49 12.08 -17.71
C GLN A 45 7.16 12.44 -18.35
N SER A 46 6.31 11.43 -18.54
CA SER A 46 4.98 11.61 -19.15
C SER A 46 4.12 12.56 -18.32
N TYR A 47 4.08 12.41 -16.99
CA TYR A 47 3.27 13.32 -16.16
C TYR A 47 3.77 14.76 -16.19
N PHE A 48 5.08 14.95 -16.21
CA PHE A 48 5.67 16.27 -16.30
C PHE A 48 5.36 16.93 -17.64
N HIS A 49 5.50 16.20 -18.75
CA HIS A 49 5.19 16.68 -20.09
C HIS A 49 3.70 17.02 -20.26
N MET A 50 2.80 16.17 -19.77
CA MET A 50 1.36 16.47 -19.74
C MET A 50 1.07 17.78 -18.98
N ALA A 51 1.76 18.04 -17.87
CA ALA A 51 1.59 19.27 -17.09
C ALA A 51 2.13 20.50 -17.85
N GLN A 52 3.24 20.36 -18.58
CA GLN A 52 3.77 21.41 -19.47
C GLN A 52 2.79 21.76 -20.58
N GLN A 53 2.20 20.76 -21.25
CA GLN A 53 1.18 20.98 -22.28
C GLN A 53 -0.02 21.75 -21.72
N VAL A 54 -0.52 21.37 -20.53
CA VAL A 54 -1.64 22.07 -19.88
C VAL A 54 -1.28 23.52 -19.50
N ALA A 55 -0.06 23.75 -19.00
CA ALA A 55 0.44 25.09 -18.68
C ALA A 55 0.56 25.97 -19.94
N ALA A 56 0.98 25.39 -21.06
CA ALA A 56 1.07 26.05 -22.37
C ALA A 56 -0.29 26.20 -23.09
N GLY A 57 -1.39 25.68 -22.51
CA GLY A 57 -2.71 25.69 -23.15
C GLY A 57 -2.84 24.74 -24.35
N GLN A 58 -1.94 23.76 -24.47
CA GLN A 58 -1.93 22.77 -25.53
C GLN A 58 -2.80 21.55 -25.18
N PRO A 59 -3.36 20.85 -26.17
CA PRO A 59 -3.97 19.54 -25.97
C PRO A 59 -2.97 18.55 -25.36
N VAL A 60 -3.48 17.63 -24.54
CA VAL A 60 -2.62 16.62 -23.91
C VAL A 60 -2.39 15.45 -24.87
N GLU A 61 -1.13 15.21 -25.20
CA GLU A 61 -0.68 14.10 -26.06
C GLU A 61 0.46 13.33 -25.38
N GLU A 62 0.24 12.05 -25.09
CA GLU A 62 1.18 11.26 -24.28
C GLU A 62 1.04 9.75 -24.50
N LEU A 63 2.05 8.98 -24.09
CA LEU A 63 2.09 7.52 -24.24
C LEU A 63 1.10 6.80 -23.31
N ARG A 64 0.46 5.75 -23.82
CA ARG A 64 -0.29 4.80 -22.98
C ARG A 64 0.67 3.92 -22.15
N PRO A 65 0.34 3.58 -20.89
CA PRO A 65 -0.92 3.85 -20.20
C PRO A 65 -0.92 5.17 -19.41
N PHE A 66 0.13 5.99 -19.49
CA PHE A 66 0.30 7.18 -18.66
C PHE A 66 -0.66 8.31 -19.04
N ALA A 67 -1.00 8.41 -20.32
CA ALA A 67 -1.92 9.42 -20.85
C ALA A 67 -3.28 9.47 -20.13
N SER A 68 -3.80 8.35 -19.60
CA SER A 68 -5.11 8.32 -18.94
C SER A 68 -5.10 8.88 -17.50
N ARG A 69 -3.94 9.25 -16.95
CA ARG A 69 -3.78 9.76 -15.58
C ARG A 69 -3.71 11.29 -15.58
N VAL A 70 -4.79 11.90 -16.09
CA VAL A 70 -4.83 13.31 -16.50
C VAL A 70 -4.99 14.32 -15.36
N ALA A 71 -5.66 13.95 -14.27
CA ALA A 71 -6.12 14.93 -13.29
C ALA A 71 -4.97 15.62 -12.55
N LEU A 72 -3.95 14.88 -12.14
CA LEU A 72 -2.81 15.46 -11.42
C LEU A 72 -1.97 16.38 -12.33
N PRO A 73 -1.50 15.94 -13.51
CA PRO A 73 -0.82 16.84 -14.45
C PRO A 73 -1.65 18.08 -14.80
N TRP A 74 -2.97 17.92 -14.98
CA TRP A 74 -3.87 19.04 -15.26
C TRP A 74 -3.93 20.05 -14.13
N LEU A 75 -4.09 19.59 -12.88
CA LEU A 75 -4.09 20.46 -11.70
C LEU A 75 -2.75 21.18 -11.54
N VAL A 76 -1.64 20.48 -11.74
CA VAL A 76 -0.30 21.09 -11.66
C VAL A 76 -0.10 22.14 -12.75
N GLY A 77 -0.39 21.81 -14.00
CA GLY A 77 -0.23 22.75 -15.12
C GLY A 77 -1.12 23.99 -15.00
N LYS A 78 -2.29 23.89 -14.37
CA LYS A 78 -3.18 25.03 -14.12
C LYS A 78 -2.81 25.86 -12.90
N LEU A 79 -2.41 25.24 -11.79
CA LEU A 79 -2.19 25.94 -10.52
C LEU A 79 -0.73 26.39 -10.34
N PHE A 80 0.21 25.73 -11.02
CA PHE A 80 1.66 25.97 -10.88
C PHE A 80 2.37 26.04 -12.25
N PRO A 81 1.89 26.84 -13.21
CA PRO A 81 2.38 26.83 -14.59
C PRO A 81 3.90 27.05 -14.70
N ASP A 82 4.47 27.91 -13.85
CA ASP A 82 5.90 28.25 -13.86
C ASP A 82 6.76 27.34 -12.94
N HIS A 83 6.12 26.52 -12.10
CA HIS A 83 6.76 25.76 -11.02
C HIS A 83 6.21 24.34 -10.90
N LEU A 84 6.12 23.63 -12.02
CA LEU A 84 5.45 22.32 -12.12
C LEU A 84 5.95 21.30 -11.08
N MET A 85 7.27 21.18 -10.88
CA MET A 85 7.82 20.23 -9.90
C MET A 85 7.41 20.56 -8.46
N THR A 86 7.40 21.84 -8.10
CA THR A 86 6.89 22.29 -6.81
C THR A 86 5.40 21.96 -6.68
N GLY A 87 4.62 22.18 -7.74
CA GLY A 87 3.21 21.83 -7.79
C GLY A 87 2.94 20.34 -7.55
N PHE A 88 3.70 19.46 -8.24
CA PHE A 88 3.65 18.02 -8.02
C PHE A 88 3.99 17.65 -6.57
N THR A 89 5.08 18.17 -6.03
CA THR A 89 5.47 17.93 -4.62
C THR A 89 4.37 18.36 -3.65
N VAL A 90 3.84 19.57 -3.79
CA VAL A 90 2.82 20.12 -2.89
C VAL A 90 1.53 19.30 -2.93
N LEU A 91 1.00 19.03 -4.13
CA LEU A 91 -0.24 18.28 -4.28
C LEU A 91 -0.08 16.83 -3.80
N ASN A 92 1.03 16.18 -4.12
CA ASN A 92 1.27 14.80 -3.68
C ASN A 92 1.51 14.68 -2.16
N LEU A 93 2.16 15.66 -1.52
CA LEU A 93 2.25 15.71 -0.06
C LEU A 93 0.88 15.96 0.58
N ALA A 94 0.04 16.81 -0.03
CA ALA A 94 -1.32 17.05 0.46
C ALA A 94 -2.18 15.77 0.38
N PHE A 95 -2.17 15.07 -0.75
CA PHE A 95 -2.83 13.76 -0.89
C PHE A 95 -2.22 12.71 0.05
N GLY A 96 -0.89 12.70 0.22
CA GLY A 96 -0.20 11.83 1.16
C GLY A 96 -0.63 12.05 2.61
N ALA A 97 -0.78 13.31 3.02
CA ALA A 97 -1.29 13.68 4.35
C ALA A 97 -2.75 13.28 4.55
N GLY A 98 -3.62 13.59 3.59
CA GLY A 98 -5.00 13.12 3.60
C GLY A 98 -5.08 11.59 3.66
N GLY A 99 -4.26 10.89 2.88
CA GLY A 99 -4.16 9.44 2.85
C GLY A 99 -3.70 8.87 4.19
N LEU A 100 -2.70 9.46 4.84
CA LEU A 100 -2.23 9.01 6.15
C LEU A 100 -3.29 9.20 7.24
N ILE A 101 -4.02 10.31 7.21
CA ILE A 101 -5.16 10.54 8.12
C ILE A 101 -6.24 9.48 7.88
N LEU A 102 -6.63 9.23 6.63
CA LEU A 102 -7.63 8.22 6.28
C LEU A 102 -7.17 6.80 6.65
N LEU A 103 -5.89 6.47 6.48
CA LEU A 103 -5.32 5.20 6.92
C LEU A 103 -5.43 5.06 8.45
N GLY A 104 -5.13 6.11 9.21
CA GLY A 104 -5.31 6.12 10.66
C GLY A 104 -6.77 5.91 11.07
N LEU A 105 -7.70 6.59 10.40
CA LEU A 105 -9.14 6.40 10.60
C LEU A 105 -9.58 4.97 10.25
N TYR A 106 -9.09 4.42 9.14
CA TYR A 106 -9.39 3.05 8.72
C TYR A 106 -8.87 2.03 9.73
N LEU A 107 -7.63 2.18 10.21
CA LEU A 107 -7.05 1.30 11.23
C LEU A 107 -7.83 1.33 12.56
N ARG A 108 -8.38 2.49 12.96
CA ARG A 108 -9.23 2.64 14.14
C ARG A 108 -10.54 1.84 14.09
N GLU A 109 -11.01 1.47 12.89
CA GLU A 109 -12.19 0.61 12.74
C GLU A 109 -11.91 -0.85 13.15
N PHE A 110 -10.63 -1.26 13.25
CA PHE A 110 -10.23 -2.65 13.51
C PHE A 110 -9.33 -2.83 14.75
N LEU A 111 -8.61 -1.77 15.14
CA LEU A 111 -7.62 -1.77 16.20
C LEU A 111 -8.05 -0.86 17.35
N ARG A 112 -7.75 -1.26 18.58
CA ARG A 112 -8.14 -0.59 19.83
C ARG A 112 -7.06 0.34 20.38
N SER A 113 -5.80 0.06 20.09
CA SER A 113 -4.67 0.79 20.68
C SER A 113 -4.20 1.94 19.77
N ASP A 114 -4.40 3.19 20.18
CA ASP A 114 -3.88 4.36 19.46
C ASP A 114 -2.36 4.33 19.29
N ALA A 115 -1.62 3.81 20.28
CA ALA A 115 -0.17 3.67 20.19
C ALA A 115 0.24 2.66 19.10
N LEU A 116 -0.49 1.54 18.98
CA LEU A 116 -0.26 0.57 17.91
C LEU A 116 -0.59 1.20 16.55
N ILE A 117 -1.72 1.88 16.43
CA ILE A 117 -2.12 2.56 15.20
C ILE A 117 -1.03 3.54 14.77
N LEU A 118 -0.55 4.37 15.69
CA LEU A 118 0.50 5.34 15.39
C LEU A 118 1.83 4.69 15.03
N ALA A 119 2.20 3.57 15.67
CA ALA A 119 3.36 2.77 15.26
C ALA A 119 3.20 2.20 13.83
N LEU A 120 2.00 1.75 13.45
CA LEU A 120 1.71 1.29 12.09
C LEU A 120 1.74 2.43 11.07
N LEU A 121 1.32 3.64 11.45
CA LEU A 121 1.44 4.83 10.59
C LEU A 121 2.91 5.23 10.40
N ILE A 122 3.74 5.18 11.44
CA ILE A 122 5.19 5.37 11.32
C ILE A 122 5.78 4.34 10.36
N LEU A 123 5.39 3.08 10.51
CA LEU A 123 5.84 2.01 9.62
C LEU A 123 5.43 2.26 8.17
N ALA A 124 4.20 2.73 7.93
CA ALA A 124 3.74 3.12 6.60
C ALA A 124 4.61 4.23 6.01
N VAL A 125 4.79 5.34 6.74
CA VAL A 125 5.61 6.50 6.30
C VAL A 125 7.07 6.14 6.07
N SER A 126 7.58 5.17 6.81
CA SER A 126 8.96 4.69 6.68
C SER A 126 9.21 3.91 5.38
N SER A 127 8.17 3.37 4.75
CA SER A 127 8.30 2.61 3.52
C SER A 127 8.81 3.49 2.37
N PRO A 128 9.80 3.02 1.57
CA PRO A 128 10.32 3.79 0.44
C PRO A 128 9.25 4.10 -0.62
N ASN A 129 8.20 3.28 -0.71
CA ASN A 129 7.10 3.48 -1.65
C ASN A 129 5.98 4.39 -1.11
N PHE A 130 6.03 4.80 0.18
CA PHE A 130 5.01 5.66 0.75
C PHE A 130 5.18 7.11 0.31
N PRO A 131 4.09 7.87 0.10
CA PRO A 131 4.16 9.20 -0.47
C PRO A 131 5.17 10.15 0.17
N PHE A 132 5.26 10.18 1.50
CA PHE A 132 6.12 11.11 2.22
C PHE A 132 7.62 10.92 2.02
N ARG A 133 8.04 9.81 1.43
CA ARG A 133 9.44 9.59 1.06
C ARG A 133 9.62 9.61 -0.45
N PHE A 134 8.72 8.94 -1.16
CA PHE A 134 8.83 8.82 -2.62
C PHE A 134 8.62 10.15 -3.34
N VAL A 135 7.79 11.08 -2.82
CA VAL A 135 7.62 12.42 -3.41
C VAL A 135 8.94 13.19 -3.52
N PHE A 136 9.82 13.10 -2.52
CA PHE A 136 11.08 13.84 -2.55
C PHE A 136 12.07 13.24 -3.55
N TYR A 137 11.97 11.92 -3.79
CA TYR A 137 12.76 11.21 -4.78
C TYR A 137 12.25 11.45 -6.21
N LEU A 138 10.94 11.29 -6.42
CA LEU A 138 10.26 11.40 -7.71
C LEU A 138 8.94 12.19 -7.55
N PRO A 139 8.96 13.53 -7.66
CA PRO A 139 7.77 14.37 -7.41
C PRO A 139 6.59 14.11 -8.34
N ALA A 140 6.85 13.99 -9.64
CA ALA A 140 5.80 13.84 -10.65
C ALA A 140 5.39 12.37 -10.77
N TYR A 141 4.41 11.94 -9.97
CA TYR A 141 3.80 10.62 -10.01
C TYR A 141 2.38 10.67 -9.41
N ALA A 142 1.48 9.78 -9.86
CA ALA A 142 0.04 9.89 -9.56
C ALA A 142 -0.46 9.04 -8.36
N ASP A 143 0.41 8.28 -7.72
CA ASP A 143 0.04 7.28 -6.71
C ASP A 143 -0.59 7.88 -5.44
N PRO A 144 -0.12 9.02 -4.88
CA PRO A 144 -0.62 9.53 -3.62
C PRO A 144 -2.11 9.88 -3.69
N ALA A 145 -2.54 10.50 -4.79
CA ALA A 145 -3.94 10.84 -5.01
C ALA A 145 -4.83 9.59 -5.08
N ALA A 146 -4.39 8.57 -5.82
CA ALA A 146 -5.14 7.32 -5.89
C ALA A 146 -5.17 6.57 -4.55
N LEU A 147 -4.11 6.64 -3.74
CA LEU A 147 -4.11 6.02 -2.40
C LEU A 147 -5.10 6.72 -1.49
N PHE A 148 -5.14 8.06 -1.55
CA PHE A 148 -6.14 8.87 -0.86
C PHE A 148 -7.58 8.46 -1.23
N PHE A 149 -7.90 8.41 -2.52
CA PHE A 149 -9.26 8.06 -2.98
C PHE A 149 -9.65 6.63 -2.62
N MET A 150 -8.73 5.66 -2.72
CA MET A 150 -9.00 4.29 -2.30
C MET A 150 -9.24 4.20 -0.79
N LEU A 151 -8.42 4.85 0.03
CA LEU A 151 -8.62 4.89 1.48
C LEU A 151 -9.92 5.58 1.86
N LEU A 152 -10.29 6.66 1.16
CA LEU A 152 -11.56 7.35 1.37
C LEU A 152 -12.74 6.41 1.11
N LEU A 153 -12.72 5.68 -0.01
CA LEU A 153 -13.74 4.68 -0.34
C LEU A 153 -13.80 3.55 0.68
N LEU A 154 -12.65 3.05 1.15
CA LEU A 154 -12.58 2.02 2.19
C LEU A 154 -13.17 2.50 3.53
N VAL A 155 -12.85 3.71 3.97
CA VAL A 155 -13.42 4.31 5.18
C VAL A 155 -14.93 4.53 5.03
N LEU A 156 -15.38 5.05 3.88
CA LEU A 156 -16.80 5.27 3.61
C LEU A 156 -17.58 3.96 3.55
N ASN A 157 -17.01 2.89 2.99
CA ASN A 157 -17.63 1.57 2.98
C ASN A 157 -17.93 1.04 4.40
N ARG A 158 -17.09 1.38 5.38
CA ARG A 158 -17.31 1.02 6.79
C ARG A 158 -18.36 1.90 7.47
N ARG A 159 -18.44 3.18 7.10
CA ARG A 159 -19.34 4.17 7.72
C ARG A 159 -20.74 4.18 7.12
N ILE A 160 -20.88 3.79 5.85
CA ILE A 160 -22.16 3.68 5.16
C ILE A 160 -22.73 2.27 5.39
N THR A 161 -23.62 2.16 6.38
CA THR A 161 -24.22 0.87 6.80
C THR A 161 -25.36 0.40 5.90
N GLY A 162 -25.81 1.25 4.97
CA GLY A 162 -26.80 0.92 3.95
C GLY A 162 -26.69 1.88 2.77
N LEU A 163 -26.82 1.35 1.56
CA LEU A 163 -26.69 2.14 0.33
C LEU A 163 -28.04 2.75 -0.06
N ASP A 164 -28.13 4.07 -0.02
CA ASP A 164 -29.22 4.86 -0.59
C ASP A 164 -28.74 5.61 -1.85
N ALA A 165 -29.65 6.31 -2.54
CA ALA A 165 -29.32 7.03 -3.76
C ALA A 165 -28.27 8.13 -3.54
N LYS A 166 -28.34 8.84 -2.41
CA LYS A 166 -27.39 9.91 -2.07
C LYS A 166 -25.99 9.36 -1.86
N SER A 167 -25.87 8.29 -1.08
CA SER A 167 -24.61 7.61 -0.81
C SER A 167 -24.04 6.98 -2.07
N ALA A 168 -24.88 6.38 -2.92
CA ALA A 168 -24.46 5.82 -4.21
C ALA A 168 -23.92 6.91 -5.17
N LEU A 169 -24.60 8.05 -5.28
CA LEU A 169 -24.13 9.19 -6.06
C LEU A 169 -22.82 9.76 -5.50
N PHE A 170 -22.71 9.89 -4.18
CA PHE A 170 -21.50 10.40 -3.54
C PHE A 170 -20.30 9.47 -3.75
N LEU A 171 -20.47 8.15 -3.53
CA LEU A 171 -19.45 7.15 -3.82
C LEU A 171 -19.09 7.13 -5.31
N GLY A 172 -20.07 7.32 -6.20
CA GLY A 172 -19.85 7.45 -7.64
C GLY A 172 -19.06 8.69 -8.03
N ALA A 173 -19.31 9.84 -7.41
CA ALA A 173 -18.54 11.05 -7.64
C ALA A 173 -17.07 10.89 -7.19
N ILE A 174 -16.86 10.27 -6.03
CA ILE A 174 -15.51 9.96 -5.53
C ILE A 174 -14.80 8.99 -6.47
N GLY A 175 -15.48 7.92 -6.90
CA GLY A 175 -14.95 6.94 -7.84
C GLY A 175 -14.59 7.57 -9.19
N PHE A 176 -15.52 8.35 -9.76
CA PHE A 176 -15.34 9.11 -11.00
C PHE A 176 -14.11 10.02 -10.94
N ILE A 177 -13.98 10.86 -9.90
CA ILE A 177 -12.84 11.77 -9.75
C ILE A 177 -11.55 10.97 -9.54
N GLY A 178 -11.58 9.95 -8.68
CA GLY A 178 -10.39 9.19 -8.32
C GLY A 178 -9.75 8.47 -9.51
N VAL A 179 -10.54 7.94 -10.45
CA VAL A 179 -9.97 7.30 -11.65
C VAL A 179 -9.35 8.25 -12.65
N LEU A 180 -9.67 9.55 -12.61
CA LEU A 180 -8.98 10.56 -13.41
C LEU A 180 -7.53 10.76 -12.93
N PHE A 181 -7.22 10.42 -11.67
CA PHE A 181 -5.87 10.39 -11.14
C PHE A 181 -5.18 9.05 -11.45
N ARG A 182 -5.88 7.94 -11.21
CA ARG A 182 -5.38 6.59 -11.54
C ARG A 182 -6.52 5.59 -11.62
N GLU A 183 -6.51 4.80 -12.68
CA GLU A 183 -7.46 3.73 -12.98
C GLU A 183 -7.57 2.69 -11.83
N LEU A 184 -6.50 2.51 -11.04
CA LEU A 184 -6.46 1.57 -9.91
C LEU A 184 -7.53 1.87 -8.84
N VAL A 185 -8.02 3.11 -8.73
CA VAL A 185 -9.11 3.46 -7.80
C VAL A 185 -10.38 2.65 -8.09
N PHE A 186 -10.58 2.20 -9.34
CA PHE A 186 -11.67 1.32 -9.72
C PHE A 186 -11.73 0.03 -8.88
N CYS A 187 -10.58 -0.51 -8.44
CA CYS A 187 -10.55 -1.69 -7.56
C CYS A 187 -11.22 -1.44 -6.21
N ALA A 188 -11.02 -0.25 -5.62
CA ALA A 188 -11.70 0.11 -4.38
C ALA A 188 -13.21 0.30 -4.60
N VAL A 189 -13.61 0.91 -5.73
CA VAL A 189 -15.04 1.04 -6.08
C VAL A 189 -15.70 -0.32 -6.24
N LEU A 190 -15.09 -1.24 -7.01
CA LEU A 190 -15.57 -2.63 -7.17
C LEU A 190 -15.78 -3.29 -5.82
N LEU A 191 -14.83 -3.12 -4.90
CA LEU A 191 -14.92 -3.68 -3.56
C LEU A 191 -16.08 -3.09 -2.75
N VAL A 192 -16.25 -1.77 -2.75
CA VAL A 192 -17.38 -1.12 -2.06
C VAL A 192 -18.70 -1.62 -2.62
N CYS A 193 -18.84 -1.62 -3.95
CA CYS A 193 -20.06 -2.09 -4.62
C CYS A 193 -20.35 -3.56 -4.27
N PHE A 194 -19.33 -4.42 -4.28
CA PHE A 194 -19.49 -5.81 -3.88
C PHE A 194 -19.91 -5.94 -2.41
N CYS A 195 -19.26 -5.24 -1.48
CA CYS A 195 -19.56 -5.33 -0.05
C CYS A 195 -20.97 -4.83 0.30
N GLN A 196 -21.49 -3.87 -0.48
CA GLN A 196 -22.84 -3.35 -0.33
C GLN A 196 -23.88 -4.28 -0.99
N ALA A 197 -23.56 -4.90 -2.12
CA ALA A 197 -24.48 -5.77 -2.87
C ALA A 197 -24.51 -7.22 -2.38
N ALA A 198 -23.43 -7.71 -1.77
CA ALA A 198 -23.26 -9.11 -1.43
C ALA A 198 -22.53 -9.33 -0.09
N LYS A 199 -22.79 -10.50 0.51
CA LYS A 199 -22.10 -10.98 1.70
C LYS A 199 -21.57 -12.39 1.46
N LEU A 200 -20.29 -12.62 1.77
CA LEU A 200 -19.69 -13.95 1.71
C LEU A 200 -20.18 -14.82 2.88
N ARG A 201 -20.55 -16.06 2.57
CA ARG A 201 -20.95 -17.11 3.52
C ARG A 201 -19.91 -18.22 3.55
N ARG A 202 -19.77 -18.88 4.71
CA ARG A 202 -18.86 -20.03 4.89
C ARG A 202 -19.40 -21.33 4.30
N GLN A 203 -20.71 -21.42 4.11
CA GLN A 203 -21.41 -22.60 3.62
C GLN A 203 -22.13 -22.24 2.32
N PHE A 204 -22.39 -23.25 1.50
CA PHE A 204 -23.11 -23.07 0.25
C PHE A 204 -24.56 -22.61 0.49
N PRO A 205 -25.09 -21.62 -0.27
CA PRO A 205 -24.39 -20.83 -1.28
C PRO A 205 -23.39 -19.85 -0.63
N PHE A 206 -22.14 -19.84 -1.13
CA PHE A 206 -21.02 -19.05 -0.57
C PHE A 206 -21.21 -17.53 -0.65
N MET A 207 -22.30 -17.08 -1.27
CA MET A 207 -22.64 -15.69 -1.45
C MET A 207 -24.13 -15.47 -1.22
N GLU A 208 -24.43 -14.44 -0.45
CA GLU A 208 -25.78 -13.94 -0.22
C GLU A 208 -25.91 -12.57 -0.89
N LEU A 209 -26.79 -12.49 -1.88
CA LEU A 209 -27.12 -11.24 -2.55
C LEU A 209 -28.12 -10.44 -1.70
N ARG A 210 -27.93 -9.12 -1.64
CA ARG A 210 -28.90 -8.21 -1.02
C ARG A 210 -30.08 -7.95 -1.97
N SER A 211 -31.02 -7.12 -1.53
CA SER A 211 -32.20 -6.75 -2.34
C SER A 211 -31.80 -6.17 -3.70
N LEU A 212 -32.62 -6.41 -4.73
CA LEU A 212 -32.42 -5.89 -6.08
C LEU A 212 -32.18 -4.37 -6.08
N LYS A 213 -32.91 -3.62 -5.24
CA LYS A 213 -32.71 -2.18 -5.05
C LYS A 213 -31.26 -1.84 -4.64
N THR A 214 -30.69 -2.60 -3.69
CA THR A 214 -29.32 -2.38 -3.23
C THR A 214 -28.31 -2.70 -4.34
N ILE A 215 -28.55 -3.77 -5.10
CA ILE A 215 -27.72 -4.15 -6.25
C ILE A 215 -27.74 -3.04 -7.31
N LEU A 216 -28.93 -2.55 -7.68
CA LEU A 216 -29.08 -1.46 -8.63
C LEU A 216 -28.43 -0.15 -8.14
N LEU A 217 -28.49 0.15 -6.85
CA LEU A 217 -27.79 1.31 -6.30
C LEU A 217 -26.26 1.10 -6.31
N ALA A 218 -25.79 -0.12 -6.10
CA ALA A 218 -24.37 -0.46 -6.13
C ALA A 218 -23.78 -0.41 -7.55
N THR A 219 -24.58 -0.42 -8.62
CA THR A 219 -24.07 -0.21 -9.98
C THR A 219 -23.79 1.26 -10.28
N VAL A 220 -24.42 2.21 -9.58
CA VAL A 220 -24.23 3.65 -9.82
C VAL A 220 -22.77 4.07 -9.65
N PRO A 221 -22.04 3.73 -8.56
CA PRO A 221 -20.62 4.05 -8.45
C PRO A 221 -19.76 3.40 -9.53
N LEU A 222 -20.11 2.18 -9.97
CA LEU A 222 -19.38 1.48 -11.04
C LEU A 222 -19.52 2.22 -12.37
N LEU A 223 -20.75 2.57 -12.76
CA LEU A 223 -21.02 3.29 -14.00
C LEU A 223 -20.38 4.67 -14.00
N ALA A 224 -20.46 5.40 -12.88
CA ALA A 224 -19.78 6.68 -12.73
C ALA A 224 -18.27 6.52 -12.90
N THR A 225 -17.67 5.51 -12.27
CA THR A 225 -16.22 5.28 -12.39
C THR A 225 -15.80 4.88 -13.81
N LEU A 226 -16.58 4.03 -14.49
CA LEU A 226 -16.35 3.70 -15.89
C LEU A 226 -16.45 4.93 -16.79
N ALA A 227 -17.43 5.81 -16.56
CA ALA A 227 -17.55 7.08 -17.26
C ALA A 227 -16.32 7.97 -17.05
N GLY A 228 -15.76 8.00 -15.84
CA GLY A 228 -14.50 8.69 -15.54
C GLY A 228 -13.31 8.15 -16.34
N ILE A 229 -13.17 6.82 -16.44
CA ILE A 229 -12.13 6.17 -17.26
C ILE A 229 -12.33 6.53 -18.74
N VAL A 230 -13.56 6.46 -19.26
CA VAL A 230 -13.87 6.83 -20.65
C VAL A 230 -13.52 8.29 -20.90
N LEU A 231 -13.90 9.19 -19.99
CA LEU A 231 -13.58 10.61 -20.08
C LEU A 231 -12.07 10.85 -20.10
N ALA A 232 -11.31 10.22 -19.19
CA ALA A 232 -9.86 10.36 -19.15
C ALA A 232 -9.19 9.96 -20.47
N ASN A 233 -9.70 8.91 -21.12
CA ASN A 233 -9.20 8.48 -22.43
C ASN A 233 -9.67 9.41 -23.58
N ALA A 234 -10.82 10.06 -23.44
CA ALA A 234 -11.33 11.00 -24.45
C ALA A 234 -10.65 12.37 -24.37
N LEU A 235 -10.10 12.74 -23.22
CA LEU A 235 -9.42 14.03 -22.99
C LEU A 235 -7.98 14.07 -23.53
N VAL A 236 -7.43 12.94 -23.99
CA VAL A 236 -6.03 12.84 -24.39
C VAL A 236 -5.86 12.18 -25.74
N VAL A 237 -4.86 12.65 -26.49
CA VAL A 237 -4.36 11.95 -27.66
C VAL A 237 -3.33 10.94 -27.18
N SER A 238 -3.72 9.67 -27.20
CA SER A 238 -2.83 8.57 -26.81
C SER A 238 -1.87 8.21 -27.93
N THR A 239 -0.57 8.21 -27.65
CA THR A 239 0.47 7.73 -28.57
C THR A 239 0.98 6.34 -28.18
N GLY A 240 1.56 5.63 -29.14
CA GLY A 240 2.21 4.32 -28.97
C GLY A 240 1.28 3.10 -29.05
N ASP A 241 1.89 1.92 -29.28
CA ASP A 241 1.20 0.64 -29.49
C ASP A 241 0.97 -0.17 -28.20
N TYR A 242 0.85 0.50 -27.05
CA TYR A 242 0.65 -0.16 -25.76
C TYR A 242 -0.63 -1.00 -25.76
N ARG A 243 -0.51 -2.32 -25.53
CA ARG A 243 -1.62 -3.25 -25.37
C ARG A 243 -1.54 -3.93 -24.00
N TYR A 244 -2.44 -3.56 -23.10
CA TYR A 244 -2.48 -4.07 -21.72
C TYR A 244 -2.51 -5.61 -21.68
N GLN A 245 -3.33 -6.25 -22.52
CA GLN A 245 -3.51 -7.71 -22.49
C GLN A 245 -2.20 -8.44 -22.83
N VAL A 246 -1.45 -7.94 -23.82
CA VAL A 246 -0.17 -8.53 -24.24
C VAL A 246 0.86 -8.40 -23.12
N GLN A 247 0.96 -7.22 -22.50
CA GLN A 247 1.88 -7.00 -21.39
C GLN A 247 1.51 -7.83 -20.17
N MET A 248 0.23 -7.89 -19.81
CA MET A 248 -0.27 -8.69 -18.69
C MET A 248 0.13 -10.17 -18.85
N LEU A 249 -0.08 -10.76 -20.03
CA LEU A 249 0.30 -12.16 -20.28
C LEU A 249 1.82 -12.36 -20.21
N GLY A 250 2.60 -11.43 -20.76
CA GLY A 250 4.06 -11.45 -20.67
C GLY A 250 4.56 -11.41 -19.22
N VAL A 251 3.94 -10.57 -18.39
CA VAL A 251 4.20 -10.47 -16.96
C VAL A 251 3.87 -11.75 -16.22
N VAL A 252 2.68 -12.30 -16.45
CA VAL A 252 2.27 -13.55 -15.80
C VAL A 252 3.26 -14.66 -16.14
N ASN A 253 3.66 -14.77 -17.42
CA ASN A 253 4.69 -15.72 -17.84
C ASN A 253 6.05 -15.45 -17.17
N GLN A 254 6.47 -14.19 -17.03
CA GLN A 254 7.69 -13.81 -16.31
C GLN A 254 7.65 -14.27 -14.84
N LEU A 255 6.54 -14.05 -14.14
CA LEU A 255 6.38 -14.46 -12.74
C LEU A 255 6.36 -15.98 -12.59
N LEU A 256 5.77 -16.70 -13.54
CA LEU A 256 5.80 -18.17 -13.58
C LEU A 256 7.21 -18.72 -13.79
N GLN A 257 8.02 -18.07 -14.63
CA GLN A 257 9.41 -18.47 -14.88
C GLN A 257 10.35 -18.06 -13.74
N LYS A 258 10.05 -16.95 -13.05
CA LYS A 258 10.87 -16.36 -11.98
C LYS A 258 10.03 -16.25 -10.71
N THR A 259 9.65 -17.39 -10.15
CA THR A 259 8.72 -17.51 -9.02
C THR A 259 9.16 -16.77 -7.75
N SER A 260 10.46 -16.46 -7.59
CA SER A 260 10.97 -15.70 -6.44
C SER A 260 10.66 -14.20 -6.49
N ILE A 261 10.28 -13.63 -7.64
CA ILE A 261 9.95 -12.20 -7.77
C ILE A 261 8.77 -11.85 -6.87
N TYR A 262 7.67 -12.59 -7.01
CA TYR A 262 6.42 -12.28 -6.34
C TYR A 262 6.51 -12.33 -4.80
N PRO A 263 6.99 -13.42 -4.14
CA PRO A 263 7.11 -13.44 -2.69
C PRO A 263 8.12 -12.41 -2.16
N LEU A 264 9.20 -12.15 -2.91
CA LEU A 264 10.15 -11.12 -2.51
C LEU A 264 9.54 -9.72 -2.62
N ALA A 265 8.70 -9.45 -3.63
CA ALA A 265 7.99 -8.17 -3.76
C ALA A 265 7.09 -7.85 -2.54
N TRP A 266 6.50 -8.87 -1.91
CA TRP A 266 5.80 -8.70 -0.62
C TRP A 266 6.76 -8.36 0.50
N CYS A 267 7.95 -8.96 0.53
CA CYS A 267 8.95 -8.69 1.54
C CYS A 267 9.63 -7.33 1.34
N THR A 268 9.84 -6.86 0.11
CA THR A 268 10.39 -5.52 -0.16
C THR A 268 9.37 -4.43 0.18
N ALA A 269 8.08 -4.65 -0.11
CA ALA A 269 7.02 -3.70 0.19
C ALA A 269 6.69 -3.58 1.69
N PHE A 270 6.71 -4.71 2.41
CA PHE A 270 6.23 -4.80 3.80
C PHE A 270 7.29 -5.24 4.82
N GLY A 271 8.49 -5.61 4.39
CA GLY A 271 9.50 -6.23 5.23
C GLY A 271 9.06 -7.62 5.71
N VAL A 272 9.26 -7.92 6.99
CA VAL A 272 8.97 -9.26 7.55
C VAL A 272 7.49 -9.49 7.91
N LEU A 273 6.64 -8.47 7.82
CA LEU A 273 5.24 -8.55 8.27
C LEU A 273 4.43 -9.67 7.59
N PRO A 274 4.53 -9.91 6.27
CA PRO A 274 3.78 -10.98 5.63
C PRO A 274 4.10 -12.35 6.24
N GLY A 275 5.38 -12.61 6.55
CA GLY A 275 5.80 -13.83 7.24
C GLY A 275 5.17 -13.97 8.63
N ILE A 276 5.15 -12.90 9.43
CA ILE A 276 4.51 -12.89 10.75
C ILE A 276 3.00 -13.12 10.65
N ILE A 277 2.33 -12.49 9.68
CA ILE A 277 0.89 -12.67 9.44
C ILE A 277 0.59 -14.12 9.07
N LEU A 278 1.37 -14.71 8.15
CA LEU A 278 1.20 -16.10 7.71
C LEU A 278 1.38 -17.10 8.86
N LEU A 279 2.40 -16.92 9.70
CA LEU A 279 2.62 -17.75 10.89
C LEU A 279 1.48 -17.66 11.92
N ARG A 280 0.67 -16.59 11.85
CA ARG A 280 -0.46 -16.34 12.75
C ARG A 280 -1.81 -16.44 12.05
N LEU A 281 -1.84 -17.01 10.85
CA LEU A 281 -3.06 -17.32 10.12
C LEU A 281 -3.75 -18.53 10.77
N ASN A 282 -4.46 -18.29 11.86
CA ASN A 282 -5.21 -19.29 12.61
C ASN A 282 -6.72 -19.13 12.43
N ARG A 283 -7.50 -20.02 13.06
CA ARG A 283 -8.98 -19.99 13.02
C ARG A 283 -9.55 -18.62 13.43
N ARG A 284 -8.95 -17.91 14.39
CA ARG A 284 -9.43 -16.58 14.82
C ARG A 284 -9.21 -15.54 13.74
N MET A 285 -8.06 -15.55 13.06
CA MET A 285 -7.80 -14.66 11.92
C MET A 285 -8.74 -14.96 10.74
N LEU A 286 -9.02 -16.24 10.46
CA LEU A 286 -9.99 -16.64 9.43
C LEU A 286 -11.43 -16.25 9.81
N VAL A 287 -11.78 -16.23 11.10
CA VAL A 287 -13.04 -15.65 11.58
C VAL A 287 -13.08 -14.15 11.35
N PHE A 288 -12.01 -13.44 11.72
CA PHE A 288 -11.89 -12.01 11.47
C PHE A 288 -12.07 -11.67 9.98
N LEU A 289 -11.35 -12.34 9.08
CA LEU A 289 -11.47 -12.14 7.63
C LEU A 289 -12.88 -12.46 7.10
N GLY A 290 -13.53 -13.49 7.65
CA GLY A 290 -14.92 -13.82 7.30
C GLY A 290 -15.94 -12.77 7.79
N THR A 291 -15.66 -12.09 8.90
CA THR A 291 -16.50 -10.99 9.41
C THR A 291 -16.22 -9.67 8.69
N HIS A 292 -14.98 -9.45 8.24
CA HIS A 292 -14.51 -8.24 7.58
C HIS A 292 -14.09 -8.56 6.14
N GLN A 293 -15.07 -8.97 5.33
CA GLN A 293 -14.85 -9.37 3.93
C GLN A 293 -14.19 -8.27 3.09
N ASP A 294 -14.38 -7.00 3.45
CA ASP A 294 -13.75 -5.86 2.80
C ASP A 294 -12.21 -5.92 2.90
N VAL A 295 -11.67 -6.31 4.07
CA VAL A 295 -10.21 -6.49 4.23
C VAL A 295 -9.70 -7.63 3.37
N LEU A 296 -10.42 -8.75 3.34
CA LEU A 296 -10.06 -9.93 2.55
C LEU A 296 -10.07 -9.65 1.05
N LEU A 297 -11.18 -9.11 0.55
CA LEU A 297 -11.36 -8.83 -0.87
C LEU A 297 -10.38 -7.76 -1.35
N TYR A 298 -10.07 -6.77 -0.50
CA TYR A 298 -9.10 -5.73 -0.86
C TYR A 298 -7.70 -6.34 -0.98
N LEU A 299 -7.30 -7.16 -0.01
CA LEU A 299 -6.01 -7.86 -0.04
C LEU A 299 -5.89 -8.75 -1.27
N LEU A 300 -6.90 -9.56 -1.56
CA LEU A 300 -6.91 -10.45 -2.73
C LEU A 300 -6.92 -9.68 -4.05
N GLY A 301 -7.70 -8.61 -4.14
CA GLY A 301 -7.76 -7.74 -5.31
C GLY A 301 -6.41 -7.08 -5.59
N MET A 302 -5.76 -6.50 -4.58
CA MET A 302 -4.44 -5.89 -4.73
C MET A 302 -3.36 -6.93 -5.03
N ALA A 303 -3.44 -8.13 -4.44
CA ALA A 303 -2.55 -9.23 -4.79
C ALA A 303 -2.70 -9.64 -6.27
N LEU A 304 -3.93 -9.78 -6.77
CA LEU A 304 -4.18 -10.12 -8.16
C LEU A 304 -3.66 -9.04 -9.11
N VAL A 305 -3.92 -7.77 -8.81
CA VAL A 305 -3.41 -6.64 -9.60
C VAL A 305 -1.88 -6.62 -9.61
N ALA A 306 -1.23 -6.87 -8.48
CA ALA A 306 0.23 -6.93 -8.40
C ALA A 306 0.82 -8.10 -9.21
N ALA A 307 0.10 -9.22 -9.32
CA ALA A 307 0.48 -10.36 -10.16
C ALA A 307 0.43 -10.04 -11.67
N THR A 308 -0.19 -8.93 -12.06
CA THR A 308 -0.25 -8.46 -13.46
C THR A 308 0.64 -7.25 -13.76
N ALA A 309 1.48 -6.84 -12.80
CA ALA A 309 2.19 -5.55 -12.82
C ALA A 309 3.62 -5.56 -13.42
N GLY A 310 4.25 -6.72 -13.56
CA GLY A 310 5.56 -6.88 -14.18
C GLY A 310 6.68 -6.28 -13.35
N PHE A 311 7.46 -5.39 -13.98
CA PHE A 311 8.51 -4.62 -13.30
C PHE A 311 8.00 -3.75 -12.15
N HIS A 312 6.69 -3.52 -12.07
CA HIS A 312 6.06 -2.75 -11.00
C HIS A 312 5.36 -3.63 -9.95
N THR A 313 5.59 -4.94 -9.91
CA THR A 313 4.99 -5.82 -8.90
C THR A 313 5.21 -5.30 -7.48
N ASP A 314 6.44 -4.95 -7.10
CA ASP A 314 6.75 -4.39 -5.78
C ASP A 314 5.96 -3.10 -5.48
N ARG A 315 5.87 -2.20 -6.45
CA ARG A 315 5.10 -0.94 -6.35
C ARG A 315 3.60 -1.18 -6.29
N LEU A 316 3.06 -2.22 -6.93
CA LEU A 316 1.64 -2.56 -6.86
C LEU A 316 1.27 -3.34 -5.59
N VAL A 317 2.18 -4.18 -5.07
CA VAL A 317 1.99 -4.87 -3.79
C VAL A 317 1.84 -3.86 -2.64
N PHE A 318 2.56 -2.73 -2.69
CA PHE A 318 2.41 -1.62 -1.74
C PHE A 318 0.95 -1.17 -1.57
N TRP A 319 0.10 -1.24 -2.60
CA TRP A 319 -1.29 -0.81 -2.46
C TRP A 319 -2.12 -1.68 -1.52
N ALA A 320 -1.62 -2.87 -1.13
CA ALA A 320 -2.23 -3.69 -0.09
C ALA A 320 -1.96 -3.19 1.35
N TYR A 321 -1.21 -2.09 1.55
CA TYR A 321 -0.90 -1.50 2.87
C TYR A 321 -2.11 -1.40 3.81
N PRO A 322 -3.29 -0.89 3.38
CA PRO A 322 -4.47 -0.81 4.24
C PRO A 322 -4.86 -2.16 4.86
N ALA A 323 -4.87 -3.24 4.07
CA ALA A 323 -5.23 -4.57 4.57
C ALA A 323 -4.08 -5.23 5.37
N VAL A 324 -2.84 -5.12 4.90
CA VAL A 324 -1.68 -5.72 5.56
C VAL A 324 -1.46 -5.14 6.95
N LEU A 325 -1.59 -3.81 7.11
CA LEU A 325 -1.45 -3.16 8.42
C LEU A 325 -2.60 -3.51 9.37
N VAL A 326 -3.83 -3.65 8.86
CA VAL A 326 -4.95 -4.17 9.68
C VAL A 326 -4.60 -5.57 10.18
N LEU A 327 -4.22 -6.50 9.29
CA LEU A 327 -3.91 -7.87 9.67
C LEU A 327 -2.74 -7.95 10.64
N PHE A 328 -1.66 -7.22 10.38
CA PHE A 328 -0.52 -7.18 11.28
C PHE A 328 -0.90 -6.60 12.65
N GLY A 329 -1.65 -5.49 12.68
CA GLY A 329 -2.16 -4.92 13.92
C GLY A 329 -3.03 -5.89 14.71
N ARG A 330 -3.91 -6.64 14.04
CA ARG A 330 -4.73 -7.70 14.65
C ARG A 330 -3.87 -8.83 15.20
N VAL A 331 -2.78 -9.20 14.52
CA VAL A 331 -1.82 -10.16 15.07
C VAL A 331 -1.22 -9.60 16.37
N MET A 332 -0.75 -8.35 16.38
CA MET A 332 -0.16 -7.71 17.56
C MET A 332 -1.10 -7.67 18.78
N GLU A 333 -2.37 -7.34 18.57
CA GLU A 333 -3.38 -7.31 19.66
C GLU A 333 -3.74 -8.70 20.21
N THR A 334 -3.45 -9.76 19.46
CA THR A 334 -3.83 -11.14 19.82
C THR A 334 -2.64 -11.99 20.25
N LEU A 335 -1.47 -11.38 20.42
CA LEU A 335 -0.31 -12.05 21.00
C LEU A 335 -0.63 -12.44 22.46
N PRO A 336 -0.30 -13.67 22.89
CA PRO A 336 -0.71 -14.21 24.19
C PRO A 336 0.14 -13.69 25.37
N TRP A 337 0.80 -12.54 25.21
CA TRP A 337 1.77 -12.05 26.18
C TRP A 337 1.13 -11.17 27.23
N SER A 338 1.43 -11.47 28.48
CA SER A 338 1.07 -10.65 29.64
C SER A 338 1.92 -9.38 29.69
N ASP A 339 1.49 -8.41 30.51
CA ASP A 339 2.29 -7.19 30.74
C ASP A 339 3.63 -7.45 31.42
N THR A 340 3.74 -8.58 32.12
CA THR A 340 4.96 -9.05 32.80
C THR A 340 5.94 -9.78 31.88
N ASP A 341 5.57 -10.15 30.65
CA ASP A 341 6.43 -10.88 29.70
C ASP A 341 7.46 -9.96 29.00
N ARG A 342 8.23 -9.18 29.78
CA ARG A 342 9.17 -8.17 29.27
C ARG A 342 10.20 -8.76 28.33
N LEU A 343 10.80 -9.91 28.67
CA LEU A 343 11.83 -10.53 27.84
C LEU A 343 11.30 -10.91 26.45
N ARG A 344 10.12 -11.54 26.36
CA ARG A 344 9.51 -11.90 25.07
C ARG A 344 9.18 -10.69 24.23
N LYS A 345 8.63 -9.64 24.86
CA LYS A 345 8.36 -8.37 24.18
C LYS A 345 9.65 -7.77 23.62
N VAL A 346 10.75 -7.78 24.36
CA VAL A 346 12.06 -7.31 23.86
C VAL A 346 12.58 -8.18 22.71
N LEU A 347 12.59 -9.51 22.89
CA LEU A 347 13.04 -10.47 21.87
C LEU A 347 12.21 -10.45 20.58
N PHE A 348 10.99 -9.94 20.65
CA PHE A 348 10.15 -9.75 19.48
C PHE A 348 10.28 -8.35 18.89
N PHE A 349 10.00 -7.30 19.67
CA PHE A 349 9.88 -5.94 19.15
C PHE A 349 11.24 -5.35 18.77
N ALA A 350 12.32 -5.63 19.51
CA ALA A 350 13.63 -5.08 19.15
C ALA A 350 14.13 -5.63 17.80
N PRO A 351 14.14 -6.97 17.55
CA PRO A 351 14.48 -7.49 16.23
C PRO A 351 13.50 -7.05 15.15
N LEU A 352 12.19 -6.94 15.44
CA LEU A 352 11.22 -6.45 14.46
C LEU A 352 11.55 -5.01 14.03
N ILE A 353 11.83 -4.12 14.97
CA ILE A 353 12.21 -2.73 14.68
C ILE A 353 13.49 -2.70 13.84
N VAL A 354 14.52 -3.47 14.20
CA VAL A 354 15.78 -3.53 13.46
C VAL A 354 15.57 -4.06 12.04
N VAL A 355 14.88 -5.19 11.89
CA VAL A 355 14.61 -5.81 10.58
C VAL A 355 13.78 -4.87 9.70
N GLN A 356 12.76 -4.20 10.23
CA GLN A 356 11.97 -3.23 9.46
C GLN A 356 12.78 -1.99 9.11
N ALA A 357 13.62 -1.49 10.03
CA ALA A 357 14.50 -0.37 9.75
C ALA A 357 15.48 -0.68 8.61
N LEU A 358 15.99 -1.91 8.59
CA LEU A 358 16.88 -2.39 7.53
C LEU A 358 16.13 -2.67 6.22
N ALA A 359 14.98 -3.34 6.26
CA ALA A 359 14.20 -3.64 5.06
C ALA A 359 13.76 -2.36 4.34
N PHE A 360 13.32 -1.36 5.11
CA PHE A 360 12.86 -0.08 4.55
C PHE A 360 13.97 0.94 4.39
N ARG A 361 15.21 0.67 4.81
CA ARG A 361 16.31 1.66 4.75
C ARG A 361 15.89 2.98 5.40
N ILE A 362 15.31 2.94 6.60
CA ILE A 362 14.60 4.10 7.21
C ILE A 362 15.51 5.33 7.33
N PHE A 363 16.80 5.13 7.60
CA PHE A 363 17.78 6.19 7.82
C PHE A 363 18.70 6.43 6.63
N LEU A 364 18.36 5.91 5.45
CA LEU A 364 19.13 6.09 4.23
C LEU A 364 18.23 6.63 3.11
N PRO A 365 18.78 7.37 2.14
CA PRO A 365 18.01 7.73 0.96
C PRO A 365 17.63 6.50 0.14
N ILE A 366 16.56 6.63 -0.64
CA ILE A 366 16.29 5.76 -1.79
C ILE A 366 17.51 5.89 -2.73
N PRO A 367 18.16 4.78 -3.12
CA PRO A 367 19.27 4.79 -4.06
C PRO A 367 18.90 5.48 -5.37
N ASP A 368 19.87 6.18 -5.95
CA ASP A 368 19.71 6.79 -7.26
C ASP A 368 19.65 5.74 -8.38
N ASP A 369 19.23 6.16 -9.57
CA ASP A 369 19.10 5.32 -10.76
C ASP A 369 20.10 5.71 -11.85
N VAL A 370 21.38 5.77 -11.48
CA VAL A 370 22.45 6.22 -12.38
C VAL A 370 22.45 5.40 -13.67
N ASN A 371 22.37 6.07 -14.82
CA ASN A 371 22.34 5.48 -16.16
C ASN A 371 21.14 4.53 -16.45
N GLY A 372 20.01 4.66 -15.74
CA GLY A 372 18.83 3.82 -15.98
C GLY A 372 19.03 2.37 -15.54
N ALA A 373 19.80 2.17 -14.48
CA ALA A 373 20.14 0.88 -13.90
C ALA A 373 18.91 0.05 -13.45
N LEU A 374 17.70 0.63 -13.37
CA LEU A 374 16.46 -0.14 -13.16
C LEU A 374 16.34 -1.36 -14.08
N GLN A 375 16.77 -1.24 -15.35
CA GLN A 375 16.66 -2.31 -16.33
C GLN A 375 17.84 -3.29 -16.30
N ASN A 376 19.00 -2.84 -15.79
CA ASN A 376 20.19 -3.67 -15.66
C ASN A 376 20.95 -3.30 -14.38
N PRO A 377 20.45 -3.72 -13.21
CA PRO A 377 20.96 -3.21 -11.94
C PRO A 377 22.31 -3.80 -11.53
N GLY A 378 22.84 -4.79 -12.25
CA GLY A 378 24.03 -5.52 -11.82
C GLY A 378 23.85 -6.25 -10.48
N ALA A 379 24.96 -6.70 -9.90
CA ALA A 379 24.95 -7.39 -8.61
C ALA A 379 24.86 -6.41 -7.44
N ALA A 380 24.07 -6.76 -6.43
CA ALA A 380 23.95 -5.97 -5.22
C ALA A 380 25.28 -5.95 -4.41
N PRO A 381 25.77 -4.76 -3.97
CA PRO A 381 27.03 -4.66 -3.23
C PRO A 381 26.96 -5.31 -1.84
N MET A 382 25.84 -5.15 -1.13
CA MET A 382 25.58 -5.80 0.15
C MET A 382 24.08 -6.04 0.32
N LEU A 383 23.72 -7.20 0.87
CA LEU A 383 22.32 -7.62 1.08
C LEU A 383 22.05 -7.92 2.56
N VAL A 384 21.25 -7.07 3.21
CA VAL A 384 20.79 -7.24 4.60
C VAL A 384 19.34 -6.75 4.72
N PHE A 385 18.37 -7.61 4.41
CA PHE A 385 16.94 -7.33 4.27
C PHE A 385 16.56 -6.28 3.21
N SER A 386 17.54 -5.56 2.69
CA SER A 386 17.51 -4.65 1.57
C SER A 386 18.92 -4.59 0.99
N VAL A 387 19.10 -3.77 -0.04
CA VAL A 387 20.42 -3.54 -0.66
C VAL A 387 21.12 -2.39 0.06
N TYR A 388 22.44 -2.42 0.17
CA TYR A 388 23.26 -1.41 0.84
C TYR A 388 24.61 -1.22 0.16
N GLY A 389 25.24 -0.07 0.41
CA GLY A 389 26.54 0.33 -0.14
C GLY A 389 26.42 1.46 -1.16
N ASP A 390 27.55 2.13 -1.43
CA ASP A 390 27.59 3.31 -2.31
C ASP A 390 27.28 2.99 -3.78
N ALA A 391 27.50 1.74 -4.18
CA ALA A 391 27.16 1.23 -5.51
C ALA A 391 25.71 0.70 -5.61
N ALA A 392 24.90 0.82 -4.55
CA ALA A 392 23.50 0.41 -4.60
C ALA A 392 22.71 1.30 -5.57
N ASN A 393 21.85 0.71 -6.39
CA ASN A 393 20.97 1.46 -7.30
C ASN A 393 19.50 1.11 -7.12
N LEU A 394 18.63 1.95 -7.68
CA LEU A 394 17.18 1.81 -7.57
C LEU A 394 16.68 0.43 -8.04
N GLY A 395 17.21 -0.08 -9.15
CA GLY A 395 16.81 -1.37 -9.70
C GLY A 395 17.09 -2.54 -8.78
N GLN A 396 18.08 -2.42 -7.90
CA GLN A 396 18.36 -3.45 -6.92
C GLN A 396 17.35 -3.45 -5.76
N LEU A 397 16.50 -2.43 -5.57
CA LEU A 397 15.45 -2.46 -4.56
C LEU A 397 14.22 -3.28 -4.96
N TYR A 398 14.05 -3.52 -6.26
CA TYR A 398 12.85 -4.16 -6.81
C TYR A 398 13.12 -5.60 -7.21
N ALA A 399 12.30 -6.53 -6.71
CA ALA A 399 12.48 -7.96 -6.94
C ALA A 399 12.50 -8.31 -8.43
N ALA A 400 11.69 -7.60 -9.24
CA ALA A 400 11.57 -7.86 -10.67
C ALA A 400 12.87 -7.62 -11.46
N SER A 401 13.70 -6.68 -11.02
CA SER A 401 14.96 -6.27 -11.67
C SER A 401 16.20 -6.91 -11.05
N MET A 402 16.15 -7.35 -9.79
CA MET A 402 17.27 -8.03 -9.12
C MET A 402 17.79 -9.27 -9.88
N LEU A 403 19.06 -9.61 -9.65
CA LEU A 403 19.60 -10.90 -10.06
C LEU A 403 18.95 -12.06 -9.28
N PRO A 404 18.83 -13.27 -9.88
CA PRO A 404 18.26 -14.43 -9.19
C PRO A 404 18.95 -14.78 -7.87
N GLY A 405 20.29 -14.68 -7.80
CA GLY A 405 21.05 -14.95 -6.58
C GLY A 405 20.68 -13.99 -5.45
N ASP A 406 20.67 -12.69 -5.74
CA ASP A 406 20.33 -11.64 -4.78
C ASP A 406 18.91 -11.83 -4.22
N ARG A 407 17.95 -12.20 -5.09
CA ARG A 407 16.58 -12.51 -4.66
C ARG A 407 16.53 -13.64 -3.64
N LEU A 408 17.26 -14.73 -3.89
CA LEU A 408 17.25 -15.90 -3.00
C LEU A 408 17.90 -15.59 -1.67
N VAL A 409 18.98 -14.81 -1.66
CA VAL A 409 19.63 -14.33 -0.43
C VAL A 409 18.65 -13.52 0.40
N LEU A 410 18.02 -12.48 -0.17
CA LEU A 410 17.06 -11.66 0.58
C LEU A 410 15.86 -12.47 1.07
N LEU A 411 15.29 -13.33 0.23
CA LEU A 411 14.17 -14.19 0.62
C LEU A 411 14.54 -15.11 1.79
N SER A 412 15.75 -15.68 1.79
CA SER A 412 16.23 -16.53 2.89
C SER A 412 16.34 -15.74 4.20
N GLN A 413 16.80 -14.48 4.16
CA GLN A 413 16.88 -13.61 5.33
C GLN A 413 15.48 -13.35 5.91
N PHE A 414 14.51 -13.02 5.06
CA PHE A 414 13.12 -12.82 5.51
C PHE A 414 12.48 -14.10 6.07
N VAL A 415 12.75 -15.27 5.49
CA VAL A 415 12.28 -16.56 6.01
C VAL A 415 12.88 -16.84 7.39
N LEU A 416 14.19 -16.63 7.57
CA LEU A 416 14.86 -16.81 8.85
C LEU A 416 14.32 -15.84 9.92
N ALA A 417 14.10 -14.58 9.56
CA ALA A 417 13.48 -13.61 10.46
C ALA A 417 12.05 -14.01 10.85
N ALA A 418 11.23 -14.45 9.88
CA ALA A 418 9.89 -14.97 10.16
C ALA A 418 9.95 -16.19 11.10
N ALA A 419 10.86 -17.14 10.86
CA ALA A 419 11.06 -18.30 11.73
C ALA A 419 11.45 -17.90 13.17
N TRP A 420 12.34 -16.92 13.33
CA TRP A 420 12.66 -16.33 14.64
C TRP A 420 11.41 -15.79 15.34
N PHE A 421 10.60 -14.98 14.64
CA PHE A 421 9.36 -14.46 15.22
C PHE A 421 8.37 -15.57 15.56
N GLY A 422 8.26 -16.61 14.74
CA GLY A 422 7.47 -17.80 15.02
C GLY A 422 7.90 -18.50 16.31
N LEU A 423 9.21 -18.67 16.50
CA LEU A 423 9.80 -19.26 17.70
C LEU A 423 9.52 -18.41 18.95
N VAL A 424 9.75 -17.09 18.90
CA VAL A 424 9.47 -16.18 20.03
C VAL A 424 7.99 -16.16 20.41
N ILE A 425 7.08 -16.22 19.42
CA ILE A 425 5.63 -16.32 19.67
C ILE A 425 5.28 -17.69 20.27
N GLY A 426 5.94 -18.77 19.83
CA GLY A 426 5.72 -20.14 20.28
C GLY A 426 6.17 -20.39 21.73
N ILE A 427 7.28 -19.76 22.15
CA ILE A 427 7.77 -19.80 23.54
C ILE A 427 6.68 -19.25 24.47
N GLY A 428 5.92 -20.13 25.12
CA GLY A 428 4.83 -19.78 26.04
C GLY A 428 3.45 -20.31 25.67
N SER A 429 3.27 -20.86 24.48
CA SER A 429 2.09 -21.66 24.10
C SER A 429 2.19 -23.07 24.70
N GLY A 430 2.46 -23.18 26.01
CA GLY A 430 2.55 -24.47 26.67
C GLY A 430 1.23 -25.25 26.53
N PRO A 431 1.26 -26.59 26.49
CA PRO A 431 0.09 -27.44 26.22
C PRO A 431 -1.00 -27.46 27.33
N GLY A 432 -1.12 -26.42 28.17
CA GLY A 432 -1.76 -26.51 29.49
C GLY A 432 -2.96 -25.59 29.78
N ARG A 433 -3.57 -24.89 28.82
CA ARG A 433 -4.70 -23.96 29.14
C ARG A 433 -5.97 -24.06 28.28
N ASP A 434 -6.08 -25.05 27.40
CA ASP A 434 -7.36 -25.36 26.71
C ASP A 434 -8.19 -26.44 27.45
N GLY A 435 -7.85 -26.74 28.71
CA GLY A 435 -8.53 -27.73 29.56
C GLY A 435 -9.72 -27.21 30.39
N LYS A 436 -10.29 -26.04 30.10
CA LYS A 436 -11.63 -25.71 30.65
C LYS A 436 -12.68 -26.09 29.63
N LYS A 437 -13.18 -27.33 29.77
CA LYS A 437 -14.47 -27.79 29.27
C LYS A 437 -15.47 -26.65 29.43
N ILE A 438 -16.10 -26.25 28.33
CA ILE A 438 -17.37 -25.53 28.37
C ILE A 438 -18.36 -26.52 29.03
N PRO A 439 -18.89 -26.26 30.23
CA PRO A 439 -19.97 -27.06 30.77
C PRO A 439 -21.26 -26.61 30.09
N GLY A 440 -21.92 -27.54 29.37
CA GLY A 440 -23.33 -27.46 29.01
C GLY A 440 -23.74 -26.35 28.04
N ALA A 441 -23.88 -26.71 26.76
CA ALA A 441 -24.92 -26.20 25.88
C ALA A 441 -25.37 -27.35 24.97
#